data_AF-A0A371GLG3-F1
#
_entry.id   AF-A0A371GLG3-F1
#
_cell.length_a   1.000
_cell.length_b   1.000
_cell.length_c   1.000
_cell.angle_alpha   90.00
_cell.angle_beta   90.00
_cell.angle_gamma   90.00
#
_symmetry.space_group_name_H-M   'P 1'
#
loop_
_entity.id
_entity.type
_entity.pdbx_description
1 polymer ?
#
loop_
_entity_poly.entity_id
_entity_poly.type
_entity_poly.pdbx_seq_one_letter_code
_entity_poly.pdbx_strand_id
1 'polypeptide(L)' 'MDQLIGEGHESRGLPLSCFASVSPKLLHNCLGHPSLAKLKLMVSSLNKLSTLDCESCQLGKYVRSTFPNQISEDQAE' A
#
# COMPACT_ATOMS: atom_id res chain seq x y z
N MET A 1 -15.40 26.89 -6.97
CA MET A 1 -13.96 26.84 -6.62
C MET A 1 -13.59 25.40 -6.30
N ASP A 2 -13.81 24.55 -7.30
CA ASP A 2 -13.94 23.11 -7.14
C ASP A 2 -12.69 22.49 -7.75
N GLN A 3 -11.71 22.19 -6.90
CA GLN A 3 -10.49 21.50 -7.33
C GLN A 3 -10.84 20.05 -7.63
N LEU A 4 -10.80 19.71 -8.92
CA LEU A 4 -11.09 18.38 -9.44
C LEU A 4 -10.05 17.38 -8.92
N ILE A 5 -10.57 16.32 -8.32
CA ILE A 5 -9.85 15.16 -7.79
C ILE A 5 -9.09 14.44 -8.91
N GLY A 6 -7.86 14.05 -8.62
CA GLY A 6 -7.27 12.80 -9.14
C GLY A 6 -6.12 12.97 -10.12
N GLU A 7 -4.98 13.51 -9.67
CA GLU A 7 -3.72 13.35 -10.39
C GLU A 7 -3.28 11.88 -10.27
N GLY A 8 -3.67 11.07 -11.25
CA GLY A 8 -3.18 9.72 -11.43
C GLY A 8 -1.69 9.79 -11.75
N HIS A 9 -0.85 9.50 -10.76
CA HIS A 9 0.59 9.39 -10.95
C HIS A 9 0.89 8.10 -11.71
N GLU A 10 0.91 8.22 -13.04
CA GLU A 10 1.34 7.19 -13.99
C GLU A 10 2.72 6.67 -13.56
N SER A 11 2.74 5.50 -12.92
CA SER A 11 3.97 4.85 -12.49
C SER A 11 4.70 4.31 -13.71
N ARG A 12 5.48 5.18 -14.35
CA ARG A 12 6.42 4.84 -15.43
C ARG A 12 7.33 3.74 -14.87
N GLY A 13 7.10 2.50 -15.29
CA GLY A 13 7.77 1.31 -14.75
C GLY A 13 9.28 1.49 -14.80
N LEU A 14 9.91 1.44 -13.63
CA LEU A 14 11.35 1.60 -13.50
C LEU A 14 12.05 0.29 -13.91
N PRO A 15 13.14 0.33 -14.69
CA PRO A 15 13.85 -0.86 -15.11
C PRO A 15 14.43 -1.62 -13.90
N LEU A 16 14.47 -2.95 -13.97
CA LEU A 16 14.87 -3.87 -12.89
C LEU A 16 16.25 -3.54 -12.27
N SER A 17 17.14 -2.92 -13.04
CA SER A 17 18.47 -2.48 -12.59
C SER A 17 18.43 -1.24 -11.69
N CYS A 18 17.38 -0.43 -11.74
CA CYS A 18 17.24 0.77 -10.92
C CYS A 18 16.76 0.47 -9.49
N PHE A 19 16.29 -0.75 -9.19
CA PHE A 19 15.71 -1.09 -7.88
C PHE A 19 16.67 -0.81 -6.71
N ALA A 20 17.98 -0.91 -6.93
CA ALA A 20 18.98 -0.60 -5.90
C ALA A 20 19.06 0.89 -5.55
N SER A 21 18.67 1.78 -6.48
CA SER A 21 18.71 3.25 -6.32
C SER A 21 17.33 3.86 -6.05
N VAL A 22 16.26 3.08 -6.18
CA VAL A 22 14.88 3.58 -6.04
C VAL A 22 14.49 3.61 -4.57
N SER A 23 13.89 4.72 -4.16
CA SER A 23 13.40 4.88 -2.79
C SER A 23 12.42 3.75 -2.42
N PRO A 24 12.50 3.22 -1.19
CA PRO A 24 11.65 2.11 -0.74
C PRO A 24 10.15 2.34 -0.94
N LYS A 25 9.68 3.60 -0.81
CA LYS A 25 8.27 3.97 -1.04
C LYS A 25 7.86 3.86 -2.52
N LEU A 26 8.75 4.19 -3.45
CA LEU A 26 8.49 4.00 -4.88
C LEU A 26 8.46 2.52 -5.25
N LEU A 27 9.40 1.72 -4.73
CA LEU A 27 9.39 0.27 -4.91
C LEU A 27 8.11 -0.38 -4.36
N HIS A 28 7.69 0.07 -3.18
CA HIS A 28 6.45 -0.38 -2.56
C HIS A 28 5.23 -0.10 -3.43
N ASN A 29 5.17 1.06 -4.06
CA ASN A 29 4.06 1.43 -4.96
C ASN A 29 4.13 0.65 -6.28
N CYS A 30 5.31 0.57 -6.92
CA CYS A 30 5.49 -0.14 -8.20
C CYS A 30 5.23 -1.64 -8.10
N LEU A 31 5.47 -2.27 -6.95
CA LEU A 31 5.30 -3.71 -6.75
C LEU A 31 3.90 -4.10 -6.24
N GLY A 32 2.96 -3.17 -6.18
CA GLY A 32 1.58 -3.49 -5.77
C GLY A 32 1.45 -3.75 -4.27
N HIS A 33 2.02 -2.85 -3.47
CA HIS A 33 1.88 -2.84 -2.02
C HIS A 33 2.40 -4.08 -1.25
N PRO A 34 3.61 -4.61 -1.53
CA PRO A 34 4.18 -5.72 -0.75
C PRO A 34 4.47 -5.32 0.70
N SER A 35 4.52 -6.30 1.60
CA SER A 35 4.91 -6.07 3.00
C SER A 35 6.37 -5.63 3.11
N LEU A 36 6.71 -4.89 4.17
CA LEU A 36 8.10 -4.45 4.43
C LEU A 36 9.07 -5.64 4.46
N ALA A 37 8.66 -6.77 5.04
CA ALA A 37 9.48 -7.99 5.07
C ALA A 37 9.79 -8.50 3.65
N LYS A 38 8.80 -8.50 2.76
CA LYS A 38 8.98 -8.92 1.36
C LYS A 38 9.88 -7.93 0.60
N LEU A 39 9.72 -6.63 0.86
CA LEU A 39 10.55 -5.57 0.28
C LEU A 39 12.04 -5.74 0.67
N LYS A 40 12.31 -6.10 1.93
CA LYS A 40 13.67 -6.40 2.44
C LYS A 40 14.31 -7.62 1.79
N LEU A 41 13.52 -8.66 1.50
CA LEU A 41 14.00 -9.84 0.79
C LEU A 41 14.38 -9.52 -0.66
N MET A 42 13.65 -8.60 -1.30
CA MET A 42 13.91 -8.20 -2.69
C MET A 42 15.08 -7.23 -2.81
N VAL A 43 15.25 -6.33 -1.83
CA VAL A 43 16.29 -5.31 -1.85
C VAL A 43 16.99 -5.27 -0.50
N SER A 44 18.13 -5.94 -0.41
CA SER A 44 18.90 -6.06 0.83
C SER A 44 19.38 -4.72 1.40
N SER A 45 19.48 -3.66 0.59
CA SER A 45 19.80 -2.31 1.06
C SER A 45 18.72 -1.71 1.97
N LEU A 46 17.50 -2.25 1.94
CA LEU A 46 16.38 -1.81 2.77
C LEU A 46 16.34 -2.49 4.14
N ASN A 47 17.32 -3.33 4.49
CA ASN A 47 17.31 -4.07 5.75
C ASN A 47 17.31 -3.15 6.98
N LYS A 48 17.96 -1.98 6.87
CA LYS A 48 18.00 -0.93 7.89
C LYS A 48 16.67 -0.16 8.06
N LEU A 49 15.71 -0.36 7.16
CA LEU A 49 14.42 0.32 7.20
C LEU A 49 13.51 -0.34 8.24
N SER A 50 13.13 0.40 9.28
CA SER A 50 12.27 -0.11 10.36
C SER A 50 10.79 -0.05 10.00
N THR A 51 10.37 1.02 9.35
CA THR A 51 8.97 1.31 9.03
C THR A 51 8.85 1.91 7.64
N LEU A 52 7.72 1.67 7.00
CA LEU A 52 7.38 2.24 5.71
C LEU A 52 5.97 2.81 5.79
N ASP A 53 5.88 4.13 5.79
CA ASP A 53 4.58 4.81 5.84
C ASP A 53 3.94 4.78 4.45
N CYS A 54 2.74 4.21 4.33
CA CYS A 54 1.99 4.13 3.08
C CYS A 54 0.51 4.35 3.32
N GLU A 55 -0.01 5.51 2.90
CA GLU A 55 -1.42 5.91 3.10
C GLU A 55 -2.41 4.88 2.52
N SER A 56 -2.16 4.33 1.32
CA SER A 56 -3.02 3.31 0.72
C SER A 56 -3.10 2.03 1.58
N CYS A 57 -1.98 1.58 2.15
CA CYS A 57 -1.96 0.45 3.09
C CYS A 57 -2.73 0.79 4.38
N GLN A 58 -2.66 2.05 4.82
CA GLN A 58 -3.38 2.53 6.00
C GLN A 58 -4.90 2.69 5.80
N LEU A 59 -5.34 2.99 4.58
CA LEU A 59 -6.76 3.05 4.25
C LEU A 59 -7.34 1.64 4.07
N GLY A 60 -6.58 0.73 3.44
CA GLY A 60 -6.99 -0.67 3.27
C GLY A 60 -7.19 -1.43 4.59
N LYS A 61 -6.37 -1.16 5.62
CA LYS A 61 -6.56 -1.76 6.96
C LYS A 61 -7.88 -1.33 7.61
N TYR A 62 -8.33 -0.08 7.39
CA TYR A 62 -9.57 0.44 7.95
C TYR A 62 -10.80 -0.15 7.25
N VAL A 63 -10.79 -0.24 5.92
CA VAL A 63 -11.90 -0.84 5.17
C VAL A 63 -12.11 -2.30 5.59
N ARG A 64 -11.04 -3.08 5.84
CA ARG A 64 -11.19 -4.47 6.29
C ARG A 64 -11.54 -4.62 7.77
N SER A 65 -11.11 -3.69 8.62
CA SER A 65 -11.34 -3.77 10.07
C SER A 65 -12.68 -3.20 10.52
N THR A 66 -13.36 -2.39 9.70
CA THR A 66 -14.52 -1.59 10.14
C THR A 66 -15.87 -2.09 9.59
N PHE A 67 -15.92 -3.28 8.99
CA PHE A 67 -17.21 -3.94 8.74
C PHE A 67 -17.52 -4.91 9.89
N PRO A 68 -18.31 -4.49 10.90
CA PRO A 68 -18.93 -5.47 11.78
C PRO A 68 -19.84 -6.35 10.92
N ASN A 69 -19.66 -7.66 11.05
CA ASN A 69 -20.54 -8.65 10.47
C ASN A 69 -21.93 -8.44 11.09
N GLN A 70 -22.82 -7.72 10.40
CA GLN A 70 -24.22 -7.67 10.79
C GLN A 70 -24.82 -9.03 10.47
N ILE A 71 -24.68 -9.96 11.41
CA ILE A 71 -25.59 -11.09 11.52
C ILE A 71 -26.99 -10.48 11.69
N SER A 72 -27.78 -10.55 10.63
CA SER A 72 -29.21 -10.28 10.67
C SER A 72 -29.85 -11.26 11.66
N GLU A 73 -30.13 -10.80 12.87
CA GLU A 73 -31.04 -11.49 13.78
C GLU A 73 -32.45 -11.30 13.22
N ASP A 74 -32.95 -12.39 12.64
CA ASP A 74 -34.37 -12.70 12.50
C ASP A 74 -35.08 -12.47 13.84
N GLN A 75 -36.03 -11.53 13.86
CA GLN A 75 -37.12 -11.52 14.83
C GLN A 75 -38.41 -11.32 14.04
N ALA A 76 -39.03 -12.46 13.75
CA ALA A 76 -40.47 -12.57 13.59
C ALA A 76 -41.17 -12.14 14.88
N GLU A 77 -42.03 -11.12 14.80
CA GLU A 77 -43.38 -11.11 15.39
C GLU A 77 -44.25 -10.06 14.68
#